data_AF-A0A060BT86-F1
#
_entry.id   AF-A0A060BT86-F1
#
_cell.length_a   1.000
_cell.length_b   1.000
_cell.length_c   1.000
_cell.angle_alpha   90.00
_cell.angle_beta   90.00
_cell.angle_gamma   90.00
#
_symmetry.space_group_name_H-M   'P 1'
#
loop_
_entity.id
_entity.type
_entity.pdbx_description
1 polymer ?
#
loop_
_entity_poly.entity_id
_entity_poly.type
_entity_poly.pdbx_seq_one_letter_code
_entity_poly.pdbx_strand_id
1 'polypeptide(L)'
;MLASPLEIISPIKYTYEFKLYLGDNEKQGFRQQMIDKGINFDYPVLLVGVTTKLLHKRWSKSSMISVLRWIMRDFPDFQLILTIHPGKKNWM
;
A
#
# COMPACT_ATOMS: atom_id res chain seq x y z
N MET A 1 -3.76 15.50 -25.29
CA MET A 1 -3.29 14.50 -24.30
C MET A 1 -1.78 14.42 -24.38
N LEU A 2 -1.06 14.24 -23.26
CA LEU A 2 0.42 14.25 -23.26
C LEU A 2 1.06 13.16 -24.13
N ALA A 3 0.35 12.06 -24.37
CA ALA A 3 0.87 10.91 -25.14
C ALA A 3 0.61 10.99 -26.66
N SER A 4 -0.13 11.99 -27.16
CA SER A 4 -0.54 12.02 -28.58
C SER A 4 0.62 11.97 -29.60
N PRO A 5 1.82 12.52 -29.36
CA PRO A 5 2.93 12.38 -30.31
C PRO A 5 3.41 10.95 -30.54
N LEU A 6 3.16 10.03 -29.59
CA LEU A 6 3.60 8.64 -29.68
C LEU A 6 2.72 7.78 -30.61
N GLU A 7 1.55 8.28 -31.02
CA GLU A 7 0.64 7.58 -31.94
C GLU A 7 1.23 7.38 -33.35
N ILE A 8 2.27 8.15 -33.70
CA ILE A 8 3.02 8.00 -34.96
C ILE A 8 3.75 6.64 -34.99
N ILE A 9 4.17 6.11 -33.84
CA ILE A 9 4.92 4.84 -33.74
C ILE A 9 3.96 3.65 -33.72
N SER A 10 2.86 3.76 -32.97
CA SER A 10 1.86 2.70 -32.84
C SER A 10 0.55 3.27 -32.27
N PRO A 11 -0.63 2.74 -32.66
CA PRO A 11 -1.90 3.16 -32.09
C PRO A 11 -1.93 3.03 -30.56
N ILE A 12 -2.18 4.14 -29.87
CA ILE A 12 -2.28 4.15 -28.41
C ILE A 12 -3.70 3.75 -28.00
N LYS A 13 -3.82 2.68 -27.21
CA LYS A 13 -5.07 2.34 -26.54
C LYS A 13 -5.19 3.12 -25.24
N TYR A 14 -6.00 4.17 -25.24
CA TYR A 14 -6.32 4.92 -24.03
C TYR A 14 -7.11 4.06 -23.03
N THR A 15 -6.78 4.21 -21.75
CA THR A 15 -7.44 3.50 -20.67
C THR A 15 -7.47 4.39 -19.42
N TYR A 16 -8.53 4.25 -18.64
CA TYR A 16 -8.62 4.82 -17.29
C TYR A 16 -8.02 3.88 -16.24
N GLU A 17 -7.67 2.65 -16.63
CA GLU A 17 -7.03 1.67 -15.77
C GLU A 17 -5.52 1.91 -15.72
N PHE A 18 -5.00 2.21 -14.54
CA PHE A 18 -3.56 2.20 -14.29
C PHE A 18 -3.14 0.82 -13.79
N LYS A 19 -2.26 0.14 -14.54
CA LYS A 19 -1.72 -1.17 -14.17
C LYS A 19 -0.21 -1.08 -13.98
N LEU A 20 0.27 -1.67 -12.89
CA LEU A 20 1.68 -1.96 -12.70
C LEU A 20 1.90 -3.44 -13.04
N TYR A 21 2.66 -3.70 -14.10
CA TYR A 21 3.02 -5.06 -14.48
C TYR A 21 4.20 -5.52 -13.63
N LEU A 22 3.98 -6.60 -12.87
CA LEU A 22 5.01 -7.28 -12.09
C LEU A 22 5.22 -8.68 -12.65
N GLY A 23 6.47 -9.09 -12.82
CA GLY A 23 6.81 -10.45 -13.20
C GLY A 23 6.39 -11.46 -12.12
N ASP A 24 6.12 -12.70 -12.51
CA ASP A 24 5.66 -13.71 -11.54
C ASP A 24 6.73 -14.04 -10.48
N ASN A 25 8.01 -13.99 -10.87
CA ASN A 25 9.13 -14.12 -9.92
C ASN A 25 9.15 -12.99 -8.89
N GLU A 26 8.85 -11.76 -9.29
CA GLU A 26 8.79 -10.62 -8.36
C GLU A 26 7.62 -10.79 -7.37
N LYS A 27 6.44 -11.19 -7.88
CA LYS A 27 5.27 -11.47 -7.03
C LYS A 27 5.58 -12.54 -5.99
N GLN A 28 6.23 -13.63 -6.40
CA GLN A 28 6.64 -14.70 -5.49
C GLN A 28 7.66 -14.20 -4.45
N GLY A 29 8.64 -13.42 -4.88
CA GLY A 29 9.62 -12.80 -3.98
C GLY A 29 8.97 -11.93 -2.90
N PHE A 30 8.03 -11.05 -3.29
CA PHE A 30 7.27 -10.24 -2.33
C PHE A 30 6.40 -11.09 -1.40
N ARG A 31 5.76 -12.14 -1.92
CA ARG A 31 4.96 -13.06 -1.10
C ARG A 31 5.83 -13.75 -0.05
N GLN A 32 6.99 -14.27 -0.44
CA GLN A 32 7.91 -14.92 0.47
C GLN A 32 8.41 -13.96 1.55
N GLN A 33 8.79 -12.73 1.16
CA GLN A 33 9.19 -11.70 2.11
C GLN A 33 8.09 -11.40 3.17
N MET A 34 6.83 -11.41 2.77
CA MET A 34 5.72 -11.22 3.71
C MET A 34 5.56 -12.42 4.65
N ILE A 35 5.67 -13.65 4.14
CA ILE A 35 5.65 -14.88 4.95
C ILE A 35 6.80 -14.88 5.97
N ASP A 36 8.01 -14.55 5.54
CA ASP A 36 9.21 -14.49 6.39
C ASP A 36 9.08 -13.45 7.51
N LYS A 37 8.25 -12.42 7.31
CA LYS A 37 7.91 -11.40 8.30
C LYS A 37 6.74 -11.80 9.20
N GLY A 38 6.22 -13.02 9.06
CA GLY A 38 5.15 -13.57 9.88
C GLY A 38 3.74 -13.33 9.35
N ILE A 39 3.58 -12.86 8.10
CA ILE A 39 2.26 -12.73 7.49
C ILE A 39 1.73 -14.11 7.09
N ASN A 40 0.59 -14.47 7.63
CA ASN A 40 -0.15 -15.66 7.24
C ASN A 40 -1.25 -15.30 6.22
N PHE A 41 -1.11 -15.73 4.97
CA PHE A 41 -2.10 -15.43 3.92
C PHE A 41 -3.44 -16.18 4.05
N ASP A 42 -3.59 -17.08 5.02
CA ASP A 42 -4.88 -17.68 5.36
C ASP A 42 -5.84 -16.68 6.03
N TYR A 43 -5.28 -15.57 6.55
CA TYR A 43 -6.05 -14.49 7.16
C TYR A 43 -5.96 -13.19 6.36
N PRO A 44 -6.98 -12.32 6.42
CA PRO A 44 -6.96 -11.03 5.73
C PRO A 44 -5.78 -10.14 6.15
N VAL A 45 -5.19 -9.46 5.17
CA VAL A 45 -4.08 -8.52 5.37
C VAL A 45 -4.54 -7.11 5.02
N LEU A 46 -4.40 -6.17 5.94
CA LEU A 46 -4.73 -4.77 5.75
C LEU A 46 -3.46 -3.91 5.78
N LEU A 47 -3.20 -3.24 4.67
CA LEU A 47 -2.12 -2.26 4.55
C LEU A 47 -2.58 -0.91 5.12
N VAL A 48 -1.84 -0.40 6.10
CA VAL A 48 -2.15 0.87 6.76
C VAL A 48 -1.06 1.88 6.47
N GLY A 49 -1.38 2.84 5.58
CA GLY A 49 -0.54 3.99 5.27
C GLY A 49 -0.61 5.07 6.34
N VAL A 50 0.29 5.05 7.31
CA VAL A 50 0.32 6.04 8.41
C VAL A 50 1.19 7.26 8.12
N THR A 51 1.95 7.24 7.02
CA THR A 51 2.87 8.32 6.66
C THR A 51 2.44 9.06 5.39
N THR A 52 2.60 10.38 5.42
CA THR A 52 2.44 11.25 4.25
C THR A 52 3.53 12.31 4.25
N LYS A 53 3.99 12.71 3.06
CA LYS A 53 4.93 13.83 2.89
C LYS A 53 4.27 15.16 3.27
N LEU A 54 2.96 15.29 3.00
CA LEU A 54 2.20 16.53 3.22
C LEU A 54 1.43 16.44 4.55
N LEU A 55 1.83 17.25 5.53
CA LEU A 55 1.29 17.21 6.89
C LEU A 55 -0.23 17.46 6.95
N HIS A 56 -0.76 18.34 6.10
CA HIS A 56 -2.20 18.64 6.05
C HIS A 56 -3.05 17.50 5.46
N LYS A 57 -2.43 16.52 4.78
CA LYS A 57 -3.11 15.29 4.34
C LYS A 57 -3.04 14.18 5.38
N ARG A 58 -2.35 14.42 6.50
CA ARG A 58 -2.17 13.45 7.56
C ARG A 58 -3.39 13.49 8.47
N TRP A 59 -3.91 12.30 8.78
CA TRP A 59 -4.88 12.18 9.86
C TRP A 59 -4.28 12.61 11.20
N SER A 60 -5.12 13.00 12.14
CA SER A 60 -4.64 13.20 13.51
C SER A 60 -4.17 11.86 14.10
N LYS A 61 -3.16 11.89 14.97
CA LYS A 61 -2.64 10.66 15.62
C LYS A 61 -3.73 9.97 16.44
N SER A 62 -4.59 10.75 17.12
CA SER A 62 -5.72 10.22 17.89
C SER A 62 -6.71 9.48 17.00
N SER A 63 -7.10 10.07 15.86
CA SER A 63 -8.01 9.40 14.90
C SER A 63 -7.42 8.11 14.36
N MET A 64 -6.12 8.10 14.00
CA MET A 64 -5.45 6.88 13.56
C MET A 64 -5.48 5.78 14.64
N ILE A 65 -5.13 6.11 15.88
CA ILE A 65 -5.15 5.16 16.99
C ILE A 65 -6.57 4.63 17.24
N SER A 66 -7.58 5.50 17.23
CA SER A 66 -8.98 5.11 17.42
C SER A 66 -9.45 4.11 16.37
N VAL A 67 -9.15 4.35 15.09
CA VAL A 67 -9.50 3.44 14.00
C VAL A 67 -8.74 2.12 14.11
N LEU A 68 -7.43 2.16 14.40
CA LEU A 68 -6.65 0.93 14.57
C LEU A 68 -7.18 0.08 15.72
N ARG A 69 -7.52 0.68 16.86
CA ARG A 69 -8.12 -0.03 17.99
C ARG A 69 -9.48 -0.62 17.64
N TRP A 70 -10.30 0.11 16.89
CA TRP A 70 -11.58 -0.38 16.40
C TRP A 70 -11.39 -1.61 15.49
N ILE A 71 -10.45 -1.54 14.53
CA ILE A 71 -10.15 -2.67 13.63
C ILE A 71 -9.67 -3.88 14.43
N MET A 72 -8.72 -3.70 15.35
CA MET A 72 -8.19 -4.80 16.16
C MET A 72 -9.25 -5.46 17.06
N ARG A 73 -10.26 -4.69 17.47
CA ARG A 73 -11.36 -5.19 18.32
C ARG A 73 -12.41 -5.95 17.52
N ASP A 74 -12.85 -5.38 16.39
CA ASP A 74 -13.98 -5.91 15.62
C ASP A 74 -13.53 -6.94 14.57
N PHE A 75 -12.25 -6.94 14.21
CA PHE A 75 -11.62 -7.85 13.24
C PHE A 75 -10.31 -8.43 13.80
N PRO A 76 -10.37 -9.26 14.86
CA PRO A 76 -9.18 -9.76 15.54
C PRO A 76 -8.29 -10.64 14.66
N ASP A 77 -8.83 -11.26 13.61
CA ASP A 77 -8.11 -12.12 12.69
C ASP A 77 -7.37 -11.34 11.60
N PHE A 78 -7.55 -10.01 11.51
CA PHE A 78 -6.89 -9.20 10.48
C PHE A 78 -5.45 -8.91 10.86
N GLN A 79 -4.55 -9.05 9.90
CA GLN A 79 -3.14 -8.69 10.05
C GLN A 79 -2.88 -7.29 9.50
N LEU A 80 -2.27 -6.43 10.32
CA LEU A 80 -2.02 -5.03 9.97
C LEU A 80 -0.57 -4.83 9.54
N ILE A 81 -0.35 -4.31 8.33
CA ILE A 81 0.97 -3.89 7.84
C ILE A 81 1.05 -2.36 7.86
N LEU A 82 1.86 -1.80 8.76
CA LEU A 82 2.07 -0.35 8.84
C LEU A 82 3.20 0.08 7.90
N THR A 83 2.91 0.94 6.92
CA THR A 83 3.95 1.49 6.04
C THR A 83 4.54 2.78 6.63
N ILE A 84 5.78 2.66 7.09
CA ILE A 84 6.54 3.77 7.69
C ILE A 84 7.69 4.14 6.75
N HIS A 85 7.79 5.43 6.40
CA HIS A 85 8.91 5.92 5.61
C HIS A 85 10.14 6.18 6.50
N PRO A 86 11.32 5.58 6.23
CA PRO A 86 12.48 5.58 7.14
C PRO A 86 13.14 6.97 7.35
N GLY A 87 12.73 7.99 6.60
CA GLY A 87 13.33 9.34 6.65
C GLY A 87 12.88 10.23 7.82
N LYS A 88 12.10 9.74 8.79
CA LYS A 88 11.64 10.54 9.94
C LYS A 88 11.64 9.70 11.20
N LYS A 89 12.63 9.93 12.06
CA LYS A 89 12.99 9.08 13.21
C LYS A 89 12.02 9.16 14.42
N ASN A 90 11.06 10.10 14.41
CA ASN A 90 10.19 10.40 15.56
C ASN A 90 8.68 10.28 15.21
N TRP A 91 8.18 9.09 14.90
CA TRP A 91 6.75 8.86 14.60
C TRP A 91 5.97 8.17 15.73
N MET A 92 6.64 7.70 16.78
CA MET A 92 6.01 7.13 17.98
C MET A 92 5.98 8.12 19.11
#